data_AF-A0A349W556-F1
#
_entry.id   AF-A0A349W556-F1
#
_cell.length_a   1.000
_cell.length_b   1.000
_cell.length_c   1.000
_cell.angle_alpha   90.00
_cell.angle_beta   90.00
_cell.angle_gamma   90.00
#
_symmetry.space_group_name_H-M   'P 1'
#
loop_
_entity.id
_entity.type
_entity.pdbx_description
1 polymer ?
#
loop_
_entity_poly.entity_id
_entity_poly.type
_entity_poly.pdbx_seq_one_letter_code
_entity_poly.pdbx_strand_id
1 'polypeptide(L)'
;MAAIATFTGIPVTNNIGVEKYCDFEVGQEGQNGPYARITMDGCQMILDEDFGFIEGDLAEEWREPAIAKLLLLLEVDRNRDETLS
;
A
#
# COMPACT_ATOMS: atom_id res chain seq x y z
N MET A 1 -15.45 -4.79 -6.72
CA MET A 1 -14.31 -4.09 -6.11
C MET A 1 -14.01 -2.87 -6.97
N ALA A 2 -14.08 -1.68 -6.40
CA ALA A 2 -13.62 -0.47 -7.05
C ALA A 2 -12.31 -0.07 -6.38
N ALA A 3 -11.22 -0.04 -7.14
CA ALA A 3 -9.96 0.52 -6.67
C ALA A 3 -10.07 2.04 -6.70
N ILE A 4 -9.75 2.66 -5.56
CA ILE A 4 -9.69 4.12 -5.39
C ILE A 4 -8.34 4.64 -5.89
N ALA A 5 -7.26 3.95 -5.55
CA ALA A 5 -5.92 4.28 -6.00
C ALA A 5 -5.10 3.01 -6.27
N THR A 6 -4.28 3.05 -7.31
CA THR A 6 -3.32 1.98 -7.64
C THR A 6 -1.96 2.56 -7.98
N PHE A 7 -0.92 1.95 -7.42
CA PHE A 7 0.47 2.31 -7.70
C PHE A 7 1.26 1.03 -7.97
N THR A 8 1.85 0.90 -9.16
CA THR A 8 2.52 -0.33 -9.58
C THR A 8 4.02 -0.13 -9.78
N GLY A 9 4.81 -1.16 -9.50
CA GLY A 9 6.26 -1.16 -9.69
C GLY A 9 6.99 -0.13 -8.82
N ILE A 10 6.54 0.07 -7.58
CA ILE A 10 7.08 1.09 -6.69
C ILE A 10 8.26 0.52 -5.88
N PRO A 11 9.43 1.16 -5.90
CA PRO A 11 10.56 0.71 -5.10
C PRO A 11 10.36 1.00 -3.60
N VAL A 12 10.60 -0.03 -2.78
CA VAL A 12 10.62 0.01 -1.32
C VAL A 12 11.94 -0.54 -0.84
N THR A 13 12.62 0.20 0.04
CA THR A 13 13.84 -0.23 0.70
C THR A 13 13.54 -0.61 2.13
N ASN A 14 13.92 -1.81 2.56
CA ASN A 14 13.74 -2.24 3.95
C ASN A 14 14.85 -1.72 4.89
N ASN A 15 14.73 -2.05 6.17
CA ASN A 15 15.63 -1.57 7.24
C ASN A 15 17.08 -2.08 7.12
N ILE A 16 17.35 -3.05 6.24
CA ILE A 16 18.71 -3.56 5.96
C ILE A 16 19.26 -3.05 4.62
N GLY A 17 18.55 -2.15 3.94
CA GLY A 17 19.01 -1.53 2.70
C GLY A 17 18.75 -2.34 1.43
N VAL A 18 17.93 -3.39 1.50
CA VAL A 18 17.51 -4.16 0.31
C VAL A 18 16.32 -3.47 -0.33
N GLU A 19 16.37 -3.28 -1.65
CA GLU A 19 15.27 -2.72 -2.44
C GLU A 19 14.49 -3.84 -3.13
N LYS A 20 13.15 -3.71 -3.10
CA LYS A 20 12.21 -4.54 -3.85
C LYS A 20 11.08 -3.67 -4.42
N TYR A 21 10.37 -4.22 -5.39
CA TYR A 21 9.24 -3.54 -6.02
C TYR A 21 7.92 -4.05 -5.45
N CYS A 22 7.05 -3.10 -5.11
CA CYS A 22 5.73 -3.35 -4.58
C CYS A 22 4.67 -2.81 -5.53
N ASP A 23 3.56 -3.52 -5.59
CA ASP A 23 2.29 -3.01 -6.09
C ASP A 23 1.38 -2.68 -4.90
N PHE A 24 0.72 -1.54 -5.00
CA PHE A 24 -0.17 -1.00 -3.99
C PHE A 24 -1.56 -0.79 -4.58
N GLU A 25 -2.58 -1.15 -3.82
CA GLU A 25 -3.97 -0.91 -4.15
C GLU A 25 -4.73 -0.45 -2.91
N VAL A 26 -5.49 0.64 -3.03
CA VAL A 26 -6.47 1.06 -2.04
C VAL A 26 -7.84 0.96 -2.69
N GLY A 27 -8.79 0.32 -2.02
CA GLY A 27 -10.11 0.06 -2.58
C GLY A 27 -11.20 -0.01 -1.53
N GLN A 28 -12.42 -0.31 -2.00
CA GLN A 28 -13.55 -0.64 -1.15
C GLN A 28 -14.08 -2.04 -1.50
N GLU A 29 -14.25 -2.86 -0.47
CA GLU A 29 -14.82 -4.20 -0.61
C GLU A 29 -16.27 -4.23 -0.12
N GLY A 30 -17.20 -3.76 -0.95
CA GLY A 30 -18.64 -3.91 -0.68
C GLY A 30 -19.07 -3.40 0.70
N GLN A 31 -19.47 -4.30 1.60
CA GLN A 31 -19.88 -3.97 2.99
C GLN A 31 -18.73 -4.01 4.00
N ASN A 32 -17.55 -4.51 3.62
CA ASN A 32 -16.39 -4.70 4.52
C ASN A 32 -15.55 -3.43 4.70
N GLY A 33 -15.94 -2.32 4.07
CA GLY A 33 -15.25 -1.04 4.21
C GLY A 33 -14.03 -0.88 3.30
N PRO A 34 -13.22 0.16 3.56
CA PRO A 34 -11.97 0.41 2.85
C PRO A 34 -10.92 -0.65 3.17
N TYR A 35 -10.07 -0.96 2.20
CA TYR A 35 -8.89 -1.79 2.41
C TYR A 35 -7.68 -1.21 1.68
N ALA A 36 -6.50 -1.57 2.16
CA ALA A 36 -5.27 -1.45 1.40
C ALA A 36 -4.64 -2.83 1.18
N ARG A 37 -4.08 -3.05 -0.01
CA ARG A 37 -3.38 -4.26 -0.40
C ARG A 37 -1.98 -3.90 -0.91
N ILE A 38 -1.00 -4.62 -0.41
CA ILE A 38 0.41 -4.49 -0.78
C ILE A 38 0.87 -5.85 -1.31
N THR A 39 1.39 -5.89 -2.53
CA THR A 39 1.89 -7.12 -3.17
C THR A 39 3.37 -6.97 -3.49
N MET A 40 4.18 -7.99 -3.17
CA MET A 40 5.62 -8.03 -3.43
C MET A 40 6.08 -9.47 -3.63
N ASP A 41 6.81 -9.76 -4.71
CA ASP A 41 7.39 -11.09 -4.98
C ASP A 41 6.41 -12.28 -4.85
N GLY A 42 5.13 -12.07 -5.15
CA GLY A 42 4.09 -13.09 -5.03
C GLY A 42 3.49 -13.24 -3.63
N CYS A 43 4.02 -12.53 -2.63
CA CYS A 43 3.41 -12.36 -1.32
C CYS A 43 2.48 -11.15 -1.32
N GLN A 44 1.53 -11.13 -0.38
CA GLN A 44 0.61 -10.02 -0.17
C GLN A 44 0.39 -9.69 1.30
N MET A 45 -0.04 -8.46 1.55
CA MET A 45 -0.53 -7.99 2.84
C MET A 45 -1.79 -7.15 2.63
N ILE A 46 -2.81 -7.45 3.43
CA ILE A 46 -4.08 -6.73 3.47
C ILE A 46 -4.16 -5.96 4.78
N LEU A 47 -4.57 -4.70 4.67
CA LEU A 47 -4.71 -3.75 5.76
C LEU A 47 -6.14 -3.19 5.79
N ASP A 48 -6.59 -2.82 6.98
CA ASP A 48 -7.85 -2.09 7.18
C ASP A 48 -7.72 -0.59 6.79
N GLU A 49 -8.79 0.17 7.04
CA GLU A 49 -8.87 1.60 6.75
C GLU A 49 -7.89 2.47 7.56
N ASP A 50 -7.44 1.98 8.71
CA ASP A 50 -6.46 2.63 9.60
C ASP A 50 -5.02 2.11 9.32
N PHE A 51 -4.83 1.35 8.24
CA PHE A 51 -3.59 0.65 7.90
C PHE A 51 -3.14 -0.38 8.95
N GLY A 52 -4.07 -0.86 9.77
CA GLY A 52 -3.90 -1.98 10.68
C GLY A 52 -3.77 -3.29 9.90
N PHE A 53 -2.85 -4.16 10.35
CA PHE A 53 -2.66 -5.47 9.72
C PHE A 53 -3.88 -6.37 9.91
N ILE A 54 -4.46 -6.85 8.81
CA ILE A 54 -5.53 -7.86 8.82
C ILE A 54 -4.92 -9.25 8.59
N GLU A 55 -4.29 -9.44 7.43
CA GLU A 55 -3.72 -10.73 7.03
C GLU A 55 -2.65 -10.55 5.94
N GLY A 56 -1.80 -11.58 5.76
CA GLY A 56 -0.77 -11.57 4.73
C GLY A 56 0.43 -12.45 5.07
N ASP A 57 1.20 -12.77 4.04
CA ASP A 57 2.42 -13.57 4.10
C ASP A 57 3.69 -12.74 3.86
N LEU A 58 3.54 -11.41 3.76
CA LEU A 58 4.67 -10.48 3.71
C LEU A 58 5.51 -10.59 4.99
N ALA A 59 6.82 -10.81 4.82
CA ALA A 59 7.76 -10.92 5.93
C ALA A 59 7.83 -9.60 6.74
N GLU A 60 8.01 -9.72 8.05
CA GLU A 60 7.87 -8.61 9.00
C GLU A 60 8.78 -7.43 8.66
N GLU A 61 9.99 -7.68 8.17
CA GLU A 61 10.95 -6.62 7.82
C GLU A 61 10.50 -5.73 6.65
N TRP A 62 9.48 -6.14 5.90
CA TRP A 62 8.90 -5.39 4.79
C TRP A 62 7.62 -4.66 5.15
N ARG A 63 6.97 -5.00 6.26
CA ARG A 63 5.65 -4.46 6.60
C ARG A 63 5.68 -2.96 6.84
N GLU A 64 6.48 -2.50 7.81
CA GLU A 64 6.59 -1.08 8.12
C GLU A 64 7.09 -0.24 6.92
N PRO A 65 8.17 -0.63 6.21
CA PRO A 65 8.62 0.12 5.03
C PRO A 65 7.57 0.22 3.93
N ALA A 66 6.82 -0.86 3.66
CA ALA A 66 5.81 -0.86 2.62
C ALA A 66 4.60 0.00 3.02
N ILE A 67 4.14 -0.06 4.27
CA ILE A 67 3.07 0.81 4.79
C ILE A 67 3.48 2.28 4.71
N ALA A 68 4.69 2.62 5.16
CA ALA A 68 5.21 3.97 5.08
C ALA A 68 5.27 4.49 3.64
N LYS A 69 5.66 3.64 2.68
CA LYS A 69 5.65 3.99 1.26
C LYS A 69 4.25 4.25 0.74
N LEU A 70 3.27 3.41 1.10
CA LEU A 70 1.88 3.59 0.72
C LEU A 70 1.32 4.94 1.22
N LEU A 71 1.55 5.26 2.50
CA LEU A 71 1.11 6.52 3.10
C LEU A 71 1.68 7.73 2.34
N LEU A 72 2.97 7.69 2.01
CA LEU A 72 3.61 8.73 1.22
C LEU A 72 2.99 8.88 -0.18
N LEU A 73 2.69 7.77 -0.86
CA LEU A 73 2.07 7.81 -2.19
C LEU A 73 0.67 8.43 -2.13
N LEU A 74 -0.13 8.08 -1.13
CA LEU A 74 -1.46 8.64 -0.94
C LEU A 74 -1.43 10.13 -0.60
N GLU A 75 -0.45 10.58 0.19
CA GLU A 75 -0.23 12.00 0.46
C GLU A 75 0.12 12.77 -0.82
N VAL A 76 1.04 12.24 -1.63
CA VAL A 76 1.45 12.84 -2.91
C VAL A 76 0.29 12.91 -3.90
N ASP A 77 -0.50 11.84 -4.01
CA ASP A 77 -1.65 11.76 -4.92
C ASP A 77 -2.74 12.78 -4.53
N ARG A 78 -3.07 12.88 -3.24
CA ARG A 78 -4.03 13.90 -2.74
C ARG A 78 -3.57 15.32 -3.04
N ASN A 79 -2.30 15.63 -2.78
CA ASN A 79 -1.75 16.97 -3.04
C ASN A 79 -1.79 17.32 -4.54
N ARG A 80 -1.61 16.34 -5.42
CA ARG A 80 -1.71 16.55 -6.87
C ARG A 80 -3.12 16.93 -7.28
N ASP A 81 -4.14 16.27 -6.74
CA ASP A 81 -5.55 16.59 -7.04
C ASP A 81 -5.97 17.98 -6.55
N GLU A 82 -5.46 18.43 -5.40
CA GLU A 82 -5.70 19.78 -4.89
C GLU A 82 -5.02 20.87 -5.74
N THR A 83 -3.83 20.60 -6.30
CA THR A 83 -3.16 21.57 -7.18
C THR A 83 -3.77 21.72 -8.58
N LEU A 84 -4.66 20.81 -8.98
CA LEU A 84 -5.35 20.85 -10.28
C LEU A 84 -6.81 21.36 -10.17
N SER A 85 -7.25 21.73 -8.96
CA SER A 85 -8.57 22.32 -8.66
C SER A 85 -8.53 23.84 -8.64
#